data_AF-A0A1Q2L4W5-F1
#
_entry.id   AF-A0A1Q2L4W5-F1
#
_cell.length_a   1.000
_cell.length_b   1.000
_cell.length_c   1.000
_cell.angle_alpha   90.00
_cell.angle_beta   90.00
_cell.angle_gamma   90.00
#
_symmetry.space_group_name_H-M   'P 1'
#
loop_
_entity.id
_entity.type
_entity.pdbx_description
1 polymer ?
#
loop_
_entity_poly.entity_id
_entity_poly.type
_entity_poly.pdbx_seq_one_letter_code
_entity_poly.pdbx_strand_id
1 'polypeptide(L)' 'MPARSSVKWDVLYKTRGAVERVNAYLKQNFDLNNVRHRTGKKAKIHFQLITLVYNACRLAADRLKLAGTVNRIAA' A
#
# COMPACT_ATOMS: atom_id res chain seq x y z
N MET A 1 20.53 2.82 14.87
CA MET A 1 19.31 2.02 15.09
C MET A 1 18.79 2.30 16.49
N PRO A 2 17.52 2.67 16.70
CA PRO A 2 16.98 2.94 18.03
C PRO A 2 16.90 1.65 18.87
N ALA A 3 16.95 1.77 20.19
CA ALA A 3 16.84 0.63 21.10
C ALA A 3 15.48 -0.09 20.92
N ARG A 4 15.49 -1.43 20.94
CA ARG A 4 14.33 -2.28 20.58
C ARG A 4 13.08 -2.08 21.44
N SER A 5 13.22 -1.52 22.63
CA SER A 5 12.12 -1.16 23.55
C SER A 5 11.75 0.33 23.50
N SER A 6 12.43 1.13 22.69
CA SER A 6 12.13 2.56 22.58
C SER A 6 10.85 2.77 21.77
N VAL A 7 10.07 3.79 22.14
CA VAL A 7 8.87 4.22 21.37
C VAL A 7 9.22 4.47 19.90
N LYS A 8 10.40 5.05 19.64
CA LYS A 8 10.90 5.28 18.27
C LYS A 8 11.08 3.98 17.48
N TRP A 9 11.52 2.89 18.13
CA TRP A 9 11.65 1.59 17.48
C TRP A 9 10.30 0.98 17.15
N ASP A 10 9.34 1.03 18.08
CA ASP A 10 7.98 0.50 17.86
C ASP A 10 7.27 1.19 16.69
N VAL A 11 7.35 2.53 16.61
CA VAL A 11 6.81 3.30 15.48
C VAL A 11 7.44 2.86 14.16
N LEU A 12 8.77 2.77 14.09
CA LEU A 12 9.45 2.34 12.87
C LEU A 12 9.12 0.89 12.49
N TYR A 13 9.00 0.00 13.49
CA TYR A 13 8.62 -1.39 13.27
C TYR A 13 7.20 -1.51 12.70
N LYS A 14 6.23 -0.79 13.29
CA LYS A 14 4.85 -0.72 12.79
C LYS A 14 4.79 -0.18 11.36
N THR A 15 5.54 0.89 11.06
CA THR A 15 5.62 1.44 9.70
C THR A 15 6.21 0.44 8.71
N ARG A 16 7.28 -0.27 9.07
CA ARG A 16 7.86 -1.34 8.21
C ARG A 16 6.85 -2.44 7.94
N GLY A 17 6.19 -2.96 8.97
CA GLY A 17 5.17 -3.99 8.80
C GLY A 17 4.00 -3.54 7.92
N ALA A 18 3.61 -2.27 7.99
CA ALA A 18 2.59 -1.72 7.09
C ALA A 18 3.05 -1.72 5.62
N VAL A 19 4.29 -1.28 5.35
CA VAL A 19 4.87 -1.28 3.99
C VAL A 19 5.02 -2.71 3.45
N GLU A 20 5.46 -3.65 4.29
CA GLU A 20 5.61 -5.06 3.92
C GLU A 20 4.28 -5.69 3.51
N ARG A 21 3.18 -5.40 4.23
CA ARG A 21 1.84 -5.86 3.87
C ARG A 21 1.37 -5.30 2.53
N VAL A 22 1.61 -4.01 2.27
CA VAL A 22 1.26 -3.39 0.98
C VAL A 22 2.08 -4.04 -0.14
N ASN A 23 3.37 -4.27 0.08
CA ASN A 23 4.23 -4.92 -0.90
C ASN A 23 3.80 -6.37 -1.18
N ALA A 24 3.40 -7.12 -0.15
CA ALA A 24 2.85 -8.46 -0.31
C ALA A 24 1.55 -8.45 -1.14
N TYR A 25 0.65 -7.50 -0.86
CA TYR A 25 -0.59 -7.32 -1.62
C TYR A 25 -0.31 -7.03 -3.10
N LEU A 26 0.66 -6.15 -3.37
CA LEU A 26 1.08 -5.81 -4.74
C LEU A 26 1.68 -7.01 -5.47
N LYS A 27 2.51 -7.79 -4.78
CA LYS A 27 3.11 -9.03 -5.32
C LYS A 27 2.08 -10.07 -5.71
N GLN A 28 1.02 -10.22 -4.92
CA GLN A 28 0.02 -11.26 -5.13
C GLN A 28 -1.06 -10.85 -6.14
N ASN A 29 -1.54 -9.61 -6.11
CA ASN A 29 -2.69 -9.19 -6.92
C ASN A 29 -2.30 -8.53 -8.24
N PHE A 30 -1.08 -8.03 -8.36
CA PHE A 30 -0.59 -7.34 -9.56
C PHE A 30 0.60 -8.07 -10.22
N ASP A 31 0.80 -9.36 -9.90
CA ASP A 31 1.80 -10.23 -10.52
C ASP A 31 3.22 -9.63 -10.59
N LEU A 32 3.62 -8.83 -9.60
CA LEU A 32 4.97 -8.21 -9.57
C LEU A 32 6.10 -9.25 -9.66
N ASN A 33 5.84 -10.49 -9.22
CA ASN A 33 6.80 -11.59 -9.31
C ASN A 33 6.91 -12.21 -10.71
N ASN A 34 5.89 -12.06 -11.56
CA ASN A 34 5.84 -12.63 -12.92
C ASN A 34 6.04 -11.57 -14.02
N VAL A 35 6.53 -10.38 -13.65
CA VAL A 35 6.83 -9.33 -14.63
C VAL A 35 8.00 -9.79 -15.50
N ARG A 36 7.71 -10.07 -16.78
CA ARG A 36 8.67 -10.53 -17.79
C ARG A 36 9.83 -9.56 -18.04
N HIS A 37 9.65 -8.29 -17.68
CA HIS A 37 10.66 -7.24 -17.79
C HIS A 37 11.27 -6.95 -16.40
N ARG A 38 12.39 -7.59 -16.07
CA ARG A 38 13.11 -7.35 -14.79
C ARG A 38 13.91 -6.05 -14.77
N THR A 39 14.31 -5.53 -15.92
CA THR A 39 15.24 -4.40 -16.03
C THR A 39 14.85 -3.45 -17.16
N GLY A 40 15.02 -2.15 -16.95
CA GLY A 40 14.82 -1.11 -17.97
C GLY A 40 13.57 -0.23 -17.76
N LYS A 41 13.37 0.70 -18.71
CA LYS A 41 12.32 1.74 -18.65
C LYS A 41 10.91 1.15 -18.56
N LYS A 42 10.64 0.03 -19.23
CA LYS A 42 9.33 -0.64 -19.24
C LYS A 42 8.94 -1.15 -17.85
N ALA A 43 9.87 -1.81 -17.14
CA ALA A 43 9.63 -2.30 -15.78
C ALA A 43 9.26 -1.15 -14.85
N LYS A 44 10.02 -0.04 -14.89
CA LYS A 44 9.75 1.15 -14.06
C LYS A 44 8.35 1.71 -14.28
N ILE A 45 7.90 1.80 -15.54
CA ILE A 45 6.55 2.27 -15.88
C ILE A 45 5.49 1.32 -15.32
N HIS A 46 5.66 0.00 -15.44
CA HIS A 46 4.74 -0.97 -14.85
C HIS A 46 4.60 -0.79 -13.33
N PHE A 47 5.71 -0.67 -12.61
CA PHE A 47 5.68 -0.43 -11.16
C PHE A 47 4.98 0.89 -10.81
N GLN A 48 5.25 1.97 -11.55
CA GLN A 48 4.59 3.25 -11.34
C GLN A 48 3.09 3.17 -11.58
N LEU A 49 2.66 2.50 -12.65
CA LEU A 49 1.26 2.35 -13.01
C LEU A 49 0.50 1.53 -11.96
N ILE A 50 1.07 0.41 -11.52
CA ILE A 50 0.49 -0.43 -10.46
C ILE A 50 0.36 0.35 -9.16
N THR A 51 1.39 1.13 -8.79
CA THR A 51 1.35 1.96 -7.58
C THR A 51 0.27 3.04 -7.67
N LEU A 52 0.11 3.68 -8.83
CA LEU A 52 -0.94 4.67 -9.07
C LEU A 52 -2.34 4.06 -8.94
N VAL A 53 -2.57 2.91 -9.58
CA VAL A 53 -3.85 2.18 -9.52
C VAL A 53 -4.19 1.79 -8.08
N TYR A 54 -3.22 1.22 -7.35
CA TYR A 54 -3.42 0.87 -5.95
C TYR A 54 -3.85 2.08 -5.10
N ASN A 55 -3.16 3.22 -5.24
CA ASN A 55 -3.49 4.44 -4.52
C ASN A 55 -4.88 4.98 -4.90
N ALA A 56 -5.23 4.95 -6.19
CA ALA A 56 -6.55 5.38 -6.66
C ALA A 56 -7.68 4.50 -6.11
N CYS A 57 -7.53 3.16 -6.16
CA CYS A 57 -8.49 2.23 -5.58
C CYS A 57 -8.63 2.43 -4.07
N ARG A 58 -7.51 2.63 -3.36
CA ARG A 58 -7.54 2.86 -1.93
C ARG A 58 -8.25 4.16 -1.58
N LEU A 59 -7.96 5.24 -2.31
CA LEU A 59 -8.63 6.52 -2.15
C LEU A 59 -10.14 6.39 -2.37
N ALA A 60 -10.57 5.71 -3.45
CA ALA A 60 -11.99 5.48 -3.72
C ALA A 60 -12.68 4.70 -2.60
N ALA A 61 -12.05 3.61 -2.12
CA ALA A 61 -12.57 2.82 -1.01
C ALA A 61 -12.68 3.64 0.29
N ASP A 62 -11.68 4.48 0.58
CA ASP A 62 -11.69 5.34 1.76
C ASP A 62 -12.80 6.41 1.66
N ARG A 63 -13.05 6.96 0.45
CA ARG A 63 -14.18 7.89 0.22
C ARG A 63 -15.54 7.23 0.40
N LEU A 64 -15.72 6.01 -0.10
CA LEU A 64 -16.95 5.24 0.09
C LEU A 64 -17.20 4.91 1.55
N LYS A 65 -16.15 4.56 2.30
CA LYS A 65 -16.26 4.34 3.76
C LYS A 65 -16.68 5.60 4.48
N LEU A 66 -16.06 6.75 4.17
CA LEU A 66 -16.45 8.03 4.76
C LEU A 66 -17.92 8.36 4.46
N ALA A 67 -18.35 8.22 3.21
CA ALA A 67 -19.75 8.42 2.82
C ALA A 67 -20.71 7.48 3.56
N GLY A 68 -20.35 6.19 3.67
CA GLY A 68 -21.14 5.20 4.40
C GLY A 68 -21.19 5.44 5.91
N THR A 69 -20.15 6.03 6.51
CA THR A 69 -20.14 6.44 7.92
C THR A 69 -21.02 7.65 8.16
N VAL A 70 -20.95 8.67 7.29
CA VAL A 70 -21.84 9.84 7.35
C VAL A 70 -23.30 9.41 7.29
N ASN A 71 -23.65 8.50 6.37
CA ASN A 71 -25.02 7.99 6.26
C ASN A 71 -25.49 7.20 7.50
N ARG A 72 -24.58 6.58 8.27
CA ARG A 72 -24.91 5.88 9.53
C ARG A 72 -25.05 6.81 10.71
N ILE A 73 -24.39 7.97 10.70
CA ILE A 73 -24.51 8.97 11.77
C ILE A 73 -25.78 9.82 11.57
N ALA A 74 -26.22 9.97 10.31
CA ALA A 74 -27.43 10.70 9.95
C ALA A 74 -28.73 9.87 10.04
N ALA A 75 -28.64 8.56 10.32
CA ALA A 75 -29.76 7.64 10.50
C ALA A 75 -29.95 7.31 11.98
#